data_AF-A0A164DRV7-F1
#
_entry.id   AF-A0A164DRV7-F1
#
_cell.length_a   1.000
_cell.length_b   1.000
_cell.length_c   1.000
_cell.angle_alpha   90.00
_cell.angle_beta   90.00
_cell.angle_gamma   90.00
#
_symmetry.space_group_name_H-M   'P 1'
#
loop_
_entity.id
_entity.type
_entity.pdbx_description
1 polymer ?
#
loop_
_entity_poly.entity_id
_entity_poly.type
_entity_poly.pdbx_seq_one_letter_code
_entity_poly.pdbx_strand_id
1 'polypeptide(L)'
;LLLFRNTAVSGGRSPAQVVFNRPMRDCLPAHRRSFAAEWQKDADVLEKRARRAKELRTEHFNRRAHPLPPLQVGNAVLIQHPISKCWSTPGVITE
;
A
#
# COMPACT_ATOMS: atom_id res chain seq x y z
N LEU A 1 8.68 16.89 1.36
CA LEU A 1 8.88 15.58 2.04
C LEU A 1 8.13 15.46 3.38
N LEU A 2 8.15 16.47 4.25
CA LEU A 2 7.45 16.43 5.56
C LEU A 2 5.93 16.24 5.44
N LEU A 3 5.29 17.01 4.56
CA LEU A 3 3.85 16.94 4.36
C LEU A 3 3.38 15.53 3.99
N PHE A 4 4.08 14.86 3.07
CA PHE A 4 3.79 13.49 2.67
C PHE A 4 3.83 12.50 3.84
N ARG A 5 4.73 12.71 4.82
CA ARG A 5 4.80 11.87 6.03
C ARG A 5 3.61 12.07 6.96
N ASN A 6 2.99 13.25 6.93
CA ASN A 6 1.82 13.61 7.73
C ASN A 6 0.48 13.34 7.01
N THR A 7 0.49 13.11 5.69
CA THR A 7 -0.71 12.78 4.93
C THR A 7 -1.17 11.36 5.24
N ALA A 8 -2.43 11.21 5.62
CA ALA A 8 -3.04 9.90 5.83
C ALA A 8 -3.15 9.10 4.52
N VAL A 9 -2.79 7.82 4.56
CA VAL A 9 -2.99 6.86 3.46
C VAL A 9 -4.30 6.08 3.64
N SER A 10 -4.60 5.16 2.70
CA SER A 10 -5.76 4.27 2.80
C SER A 10 -5.79 3.55 4.15
N GLY A 11 -6.79 3.85 4.99
CA GLY A 11 -6.87 3.39 6.38
C GLY A 11 -6.77 4.49 7.44
N GLY A 12 -6.38 5.71 7.06
CA GLY A 12 -6.47 6.91 7.90
C GLY A 12 -5.24 7.21 8.76
N ARG A 13 -4.19 6.37 8.71
CA ARG A 13 -2.88 6.64 9.33
C ARG A 13 -1.93 7.29 8.34
N SER A 14 -1.16 8.26 8.78
CA SER A 14 -0.02 8.78 8.03
C SER A 14 1.24 7.94 8.27
N PRO A 15 2.24 7.97 7.37
CA PRO A 15 3.53 7.32 7.61
C PRO A 15 4.17 7.70 8.95
N ALA A 16 4.07 8.96 9.37
CA ALA A 16 4.56 9.42 10.67
C ALA A 16 3.81 8.76 11.84
N GLN A 17 2.49 8.59 11.73
CA GLN A 17 1.70 7.89 12.74
C GLN A 17 1.97 6.38 12.77
N VAL A 18 2.33 5.76 11.65
CA VAL A 18 2.71 4.34 11.63
C VAL A 18 4.01 4.11 12.41
N VAL A 19 5.00 4.99 12.23
CA VAL A 19 6.34 4.82 12.83
C VAL A 19 6.41 5.39 14.25
N PHE A 20 5.80 6.54 14.50
CA PHE A 20 5.96 7.30 15.75
C PHE A 20 4.68 7.40 16.59
N ASN A 21 3.58 6.80 16.13
CA ASN A 21 2.25 6.88 16.76
C ASN A 21 1.71 8.32 16.98
N ARG A 22 2.27 9.30 16.26
CA ARG A 22 1.84 10.70 16.28
C ARG A 22 2.21 11.41 14.96
N PRO A 23 1.44 12.44 14.55
CA PRO A 23 1.87 13.30 13.45
C PRO A 23 3.15 14.06 13.82
N MET A 24 3.99 14.35 12.82
CA MET A 24 5.18 15.17 13.02
C MET A 24 4.79 16.65 12.93
N ARG A 25 5.43 17.51 13.75
CA ARG A 25 5.32 18.96 13.53
C ARG A 25 6.03 19.34 12.24
N ASP A 26 5.35 20.10 11.39
CA ASP A 26 5.91 20.69 10.18
C ASP A 26 5.72 22.21 10.21
N CYS A 27 5.98 22.88 9.09
CA CYS A 27 5.85 24.33 8.97
C CYS A 27 4.39 24.80 8.84
N LEU A 28 3.41 23.88 8.81
CA LEU A 28 2.02 24.27 8.73
C LEU A 28 1.49 24.66 10.11
N PRO A 29 0.65 25.71 10.19
CA PRO A 29 0.02 26.08 11.45
C PRO A 29 -0.90 24.96 11.91
N ALA A 30 -0.54 24.34 13.03
CA ALA A 30 -1.35 23.31 13.68
C ALA A 30 -1.40 23.57 15.18
N HIS A 31 -2.58 23.41 15.76
CA HIS A 31 -2.75 23.60 17.19
C HIS A 31 -1.97 22.54 17.97
N ARG A 32 -1.26 22.93 19.05
CA ARG A 32 -0.40 22.02 19.83
C ARG A 32 -1.12 20.76 20.35
N ARG A 33 -2.42 20.87 20.66
CA ARG A 33 -3.25 19.76 21.15
C ARG A 33 -3.48 18.69 20.08
N SER A 34 -3.42 19.04 18.79
CA SER A 34 -3.60 18.09 17.69
C SER A 34 -2.50 17.00 17.64
N PHE A 35 -1.39 17.22 18.35
CA PHE A 35 -0.28 16.27 18.46
C PHE A 35 -0.28 15.46 19.76
N ALA A 36 -1.17 15.79 20.70
CA ALA A 36 -1.21 15.10 21.99
C ALA A 36 -1.85 13.72 21.85
N ALA A 37 -1.38 12.77 22.67
CA ALA A 37 -1.73 11.36 22.56
C ALA A 37 -3.21 11.11 22.81
N GLU A 38 -3.82 11.85 23.75
CA GLU A 38 -5.26 11.69 24.06
C GLU A 38 -6.19 12.12 22.90
N TRP A 39 -5.67 12.86 21.92
CA TRP A 39 -6.41 13.28 20.72
C TRP A 39 -6.08 12.42 19.49
N GLN A 40 -5.18 11.44 19.60
CA GLN A 40 -4.94 10.46 18.54
C GLN A 40 -5.98 9.35 18.61
N LYS A 41 -6.38 8.86 17.44
CA LYS A 41 -7.29 7.70 17.37
C LYS A 41 -6.53 6.45 17.82
N ASP A 42 -7.26 5.56 18.50
CA ASP A 42 -6.74 4.27 18.93
C ASP A 42 -6.14 3.48 17.76
N ALA A 43 -5.03 2.82 18.07
CA ALA A 43 -4.27 2.06 17.10
C ALA A 43 -5.10 0.96 16.44
N ASP A 44 -5.87 0.25 17.25
CA ASP A 44 -6.72 -0.87 16.83
C ASP A 44 -7.84 -0.41 15.89
N VAL A 45 -8.42 0.77 16.15
CA VAL A 45 -9.48 1.33 15.30
C VAL A 45 -8.92 1.66 13.91
N LEU A 46 -7.73 2.25 13.86
CA LEU A 46 -7.06 2.59 12.61
C LEU A 46 -6.63 1.33 11.85
N GLU A 47 -6.14 0.30 12.54
CA GLU A 47 -5.78 -0.97 11.93
C GLU A 47 -7.00 -1.68 11.32
N LYS A 48 -8.12 -1.75 12.06
CA LYS A 48 -9.39 -2.30 11.56
C LYS A 48 -9.86 -1.57 10.30
N ARG A 49 -9.73 -0.24 10.25
CA ARG A 49 -10.06 0.57 9.06
C ARG A 49 -9.14 0.27 7.89
N ALA A 50 -7.83 0.16 8.13
CA ALA A 50 -6.85 -0.17 7.09
C ALA A 50 -7.10 -1.56 6.49
N ARG A 51 -7.42 -2.54 7.35
CA ARG A 51 -7.78 -3.90 6.96
C ARG A 51 -9.03 -3.92 6.07
N ARG A 52 -10.12 -3.28 6.51
CA ARG A 52 -11.35 -3.14 5.73
C ARG A 52 -11.11 -2.46 4.39
N ALA A 53 -10.30 -1.39 4.34
CA ALA A 53 -9.97 -0.71 3.10
C ALA A 53 -9.11 -1.57 2.14
N LYS A 54 -8.28 -2.48 2.68
CA LYS A 54 -7.56 -3.47 1.90
C LYS A 54 -8.51 -4.52 1.34
N GLU A 55 -9.37 -5.10 2.17
CA GLU A 55 -10.37 -6.10 1.78
C GLU A 55 -11.28 -5.59 0.67
N LEU A 56 -11.86 -4.39 0.83
CA LEU A 56 -12.72 -3.78 -0.19
C LEU A 56 -12.00 -3.56 -1.53
N ARG A 57 -10.73 -3.15 -1.49
CA ARG A 57 -9.93 -3.01 -2.72
C ARG A 57 -9.67 -4.37 -3.35
N THR A 58 -9.26 -5.35 -2.57
CA THR A 58 -9.03 -6.72 -3.04
C THR A 58 -10.30 -7.28 -3.66
N GLU A 59 -11.45 -7.18 -3.00
CA GLU A 59 -12.73 -7.62 -3.53
C GLU A 59 -13.10 -6.89 -4.83
N HIS A 60 -12.96 -5.56 -4.86
CA HIS A 60 -13.30 -4.75 -6.03
C HIS A 60 -12.44 -5.14 -7.25
N PHE A 61 -11.12 -5.20 -7.09
CA PHE A 61 -10.20 -5.49 -8.19
C PHE A 61 -10.19 -6.98 -8.58
N ASN A 62 -10.39 -7.89 -7.62
CA ASN A 62 -10.45 -9.32 -7.89
C ASN A 62 -11.83 -9.82 -8.31
N ARG A 63 -12.86 -8.96 -8.37
CA ARG A 63 -14.23 -9.35 -8.74
C ARG A 63 -14.33 -10.16 -10.04
N ARG A 64 -13.46 -9.86 -11.01
CA ARG A 64 -13.38 -10.58 -12.30
C ARG A 64 -12.12 -11.44 -12.43
N ALA A 65 -11.28 -11.45 -11.40
CA ALA A 65 -10.10 -12.29 -11.37
C ALA A 65 -10.51 -13.75 -11.12
N HIS A 66 -9.74 -14.67 -11.68
CA HIS A 66 -9.88 -16.10 -11.49
C HIS A 66 -8.48 -16.69 -11.32
N PRO A 67 -8.34 -17.81 -10.60
CA PRO A 67 -7.06 -18.48 -10.46
C PRO A 67 -6.56 -18.95 -11.83
N LEU A 68 -5.29 -18.68 -12.13
CA LEU A 68 -4.61 -19.22 -13.30
C LEU A 68 -3.82 -20.48 -12.91
N PRO A 69 -3.65 -21.44 -13.83
CA PRO A 69 -2.76 -22.57 -13.60
C PRO A 69 -1.34 -22.10 -13.27
N PRO A 70 -0.61 -22.83 -12.40
CA PRO A 70 0.79 -22.52 -12.13
C PRO A 70 1.63 -22.69 -13.40
N LEU A 71 2.66 -21.85 -13.54
CA LEU A 71 3.62 -21.96 -14.63
C LEU A 71 4.46 -23.23 -14.47
N GLN A 72 4.67 -23.96 -15.56
CA GLN A 72 5.44 -25.20 -15.58
C GLN A 72 6.75 -25.03 -16.36
N VAL A 73 7.76 -25.85 -16.00
CA VAL A 73 9.01 -25.96 -16.76
C VAL A 73 8.67 -26.32 -18.21
N GLY A 74 9.34 -25.66 -19.16
CA GLY A 74 9.08 -25.78 -20.59
C GLY A 74 7.97 -24.86 -21.13
N ASN A 75 7.24 -24.11 -20.30
CA ASN A 75 6.29 -23.12 -20.80
C ASN A 75 7.01 -21.97 -21.52
N ALA A 76 6.53 -21.62 -22.71
CA ALA A 76 6.94 -20.43 -23.42
C ALA A 76 6.29 -19.20 -22.76
N VAL A 77 7.11 -18.25 -22.33
CA VAL A 77 6.67 -17.04 -21.66
C VAL A 77 7.24 -15.81 -22.35
N LEU A 78 6.56 -14.69 -22.20
CA LEU A 78 7.11 -13.38 -22.51
C LEU A 78 7.64 -12.75 -21.22
N ILE A 79 8.82 -12.16 -21.29
CA ILE A 79 9.47 -11.45 -20.19
C ILE A 79 9.26 -9.96 -20.42
N GLN A 80 8.84 -9.27 -19.35
CA GLN A 80 8.69 -7.83 -19.37
C GLN A 80 10.07 -7.15 -19.38
N HIS A 81 10.33 -6.33 -20.39
CA HIS A 81 11.57 -5.58 -20.48
C HIS A 81 11.67 -4.55 -19.34
N PRO A 82 12.82 -4.45 -18.62
CA PRO A 82 12.91 -3.71 -17.36
C PRO A 82 12.69 -2.19 -17.50
N ILE A 83 13.09 -1.62 -18.64
CA ILE A 83 13.01 -0.18 -18.91
C ILE A 83 11.70 0.18 -19.63
N SER A 84 11.50 -0.33 -20.86
CA SER A 84 10.30 -0.05 -21.68
C SER A 84 9.00 -0.62 -21.13
N LYS A 85 9.04 -1.60 -20.22
CA LYS A 85 7.86 -2.31 -19.67
C LYS A 85 7.03 -3.09 -20.70
N CYS A 86 7.54 -3.26 -21.92
CA CYS A 86 6.92 -4.07 -22.96
C CYS A 86 7.14 -5.57 -22.70
N TRP A 87 6.16 -6.40 -23.08
CA TRP A 87 6.26 -7.86 -23.06
C TRP A 87 6.73 -8.34 -24.44
N SER A 88 8.05 -8.34 -24.64
CA SER A 88 8.63 -8.59 -25.98
C SER A 88 9.74 -9.62 -26.01
N THR A 89 10.32 -9.97 -24.86
CA THR A 89 11.44 -10.91 -24.80
C THR A 89 10.91 -12.32 -24.59
N PRO A 90 10.95 -13.22 -25.60
CA PRO A 90 10.53 -14.60 -25.41
C PRO A 90 11.53 -15.36 -24.52
N GLY A 91 11.02 -16.29 -23.72
CA GLY A 91 11.81 -17.17 -22.88
C GLY A 91 11.09 -18.49 -22.62
N VAL A 92 11.83 -19.48 -22.12
CA VAL A 92 11.29 -20.77 -21.70
C VAL A 92 11.67 -20.97 -20.24
N ILE A 93 10.71 -21.44 -19.44
CA ILE A 93 10.97 -21.72 -18.02
C ILE A 93 11.87 -22.95 -17.90
N THR A 94 13.00 -22.79 -17.23
CA THR A 94 13.95 -23.85 -16.86
C THR A 94 14.00 -24.02 -15.35
N GLU A 95 14.49 -25.17 -14.88
CA GLU A 95 14.74 -25.44 -13.44
C GLU A 95 15.79 -24.50 -12.84
#